data_AF-A0A1Z9MV67-F1
#
_entry.id   AF-A0A1Z9MV67-F1
#
_cell.length_a   1.000
_cell.length_b   1.000
_cell.length_c   1.000
_cell.angle_alpha   90.00
_cell.angle_beta   90.00
_cell.angle_gamma   90.00
#
_symmetry.space_group_name_H-M   'P 1'
#
loop_
_entity.id
_entity.type
_entity.pdbx_description
1 polymer ?
#
loop_
_entity_poly.entity_id
_entity_poly.type
_entity_poly.pdbx_seq_one_letter_code
_entity_poly.pdbx_strand_id
1 'polypeptide(L)'
;MNEISSEVIPFAFYFFAIIFYIALLGNEKKINKEKNKEFQNFKHEDEKVKSFLFDSEKKLLALKDLHEQGLIDFDLYLNKTNQIANVVTKIIDNNIFDYGKNKNEQIIDDLKKGIIKKLKKESFTNKKNMDIDSLLVSIDKKIKNNSDKDIKIYER
;
A
#
# COMPACT_ATOMS: atom_id res chain seq x y z
N MET A 1 52.70 45.94 24.47
CA MET A 1 52.29 45.49 23.12
C MET A 1 52.06 43.99 23.20
N ASN A 2 51.09 43.49 22.44
CA ASN A 2 50.48 42.17 22.54
C ASN A 2 51.48 40.99 22.42
N GLU A 3 51.98 40.46 23.53
CA GLU A 3 52.80 39.22 23.55
C GLU A 3 51.93 37.96 23.54
N ILE A 4 50.68 38.04 24.03
CA ILE A 4 49.73 36.93 24.03
C ILE A 4 49.34 36.52 22.59
N SER A 5 49.41 37.45 21.64
CA SER A 5 49.01 37.18 20.25
C SER A 5 50.00 36.29 19.50
N SER A 6 51.31 36.35 19.78
CA SER A 6 52.30 35.57 19.01
C SER A 6 52.41 34.11 19.46
N GLU A 7 52.01 33.81 20.70
CA GLU A 7 52.15 32.46 21.26
C GLU A 7 50.95 31.55 20.95
N VAL A 8 49.74 32.11 20.81
CA VAL A 8 48.50 31.35 20.61
C VAL A 8 48.25 30.99 19.14
N ILE A 9 48.74 31.81 18.19
CA ILE A 9 48.60 31.59 16.74
C ILE A 9 49.06 30.19 16.28
N PRO A 10 50.25 29.69 16.67
CA PRO A 10 50.69 28.36 16.22
C PRO A 10 49.79 27.23 16.75
N PHE A 11 49.26 27.33 17.97
CA PHE A 11 48.35 26.32 18.53
C PHE A 11 46.99 26.31 17.82
N ALA A 12 46.46 27.49 17.48
CA ALA A 12 45.24 27.59 16.69
C ALA A 12 45.41 26.95 15.30
N PHE A 13 46.58 27.15 14.67
CA PHE A 13 46.87 26.54 13.38
C PHE A 13 46.90 25.01 13.44
N TYR A 14 47.52 24.44 14.48
CA TYR A 14 47.50 22.99 14.74
C TYR A 14 46.07 22.47 14.97
N PHE A 15 45.24 23.21 15.71
CA PHE A 15 43.85 22.84 15.96
C PHE A 15 43.05 22.77 14.65
N PHE A 16 43.17 23.78 13.77
CA PHE A 16 42.53 23.75 12.45
C PHE A 16 43.08 22.64 11.56
N ALA A 17 44.39 22.36 11.60
CA ALA A 17 44.99 21.26 10.84
C ALA A 17 44.46 19.89 11.29
N ILE A 18 44.25 19.68 12.59
CA ILE A 18 43.68 18.44 13.14
C ILE A 18 42.21 18.29 12.71
N ILE A 19 41.40 19.36 12.80
CA ILE A 19 40.00 19.34 12.32
C ILE A 19 39.95 18.98 10.84
N PHE A 20 40.81 19.61 10.03
CA PHE A 20 40.86 19.36 8.59
C PHE A 20 41.32 17.94 8.27
N TYR A 21 42.29 17.40 9.03
CA TYR A 21 42.75 16.02 8.90
C TYR A 21 41.64 15.01 9.21
N ILE A 22 40.89 15.20 10.30
CA ILE A 22 39.76 14.34 10.67
C ILE A 22 38.65 14.42 9.62
N ALA A 23 38.36 15.61 9.09
CA ALA A 23 37.39 15.79 8.01
C ALA A 23 37.83 15.08 6.72
N LEU A 24 39.13 15.06 6.41
CA LEU A 24 39.68 14.33 5.27
C LEU A 24 39.59 12.80 5.47
N LEU A 25 39.80 12.33 6.70
CA LEU A 25 39.73 10.91 7.07
C LEU A 25 38.28 10.39 7.19
N GLY A 26 37.31 11.30 7.30
CA GLY A 26 35.89 11.00 7.52
C GLY A 26 35.12 10.45 6.32
N ASN A 27 35.74 10.35 5.14
CA ASN A 27 35.10 9.80 3.94
C ASN A 27 35.59 8.38 3.67
N GLU A 28 34.84 7.38 4.14
CA GLU A 28 34.52 6.11 3.46
C GLU A 28 33.68 5.22 4.41
N LYS A 29 32.56 5.71 4.93
CA LYS A 29 31.42 4.81 5.19
C LYS A 29 30.54 4.86 3.97
N LYS A 30 30.89 4.06 2.95
CA LYS A 30 29.95 3.64 1.92
C LYS A 30 28.82 2.93 2.65
N ILE A 31 27.77 3.68 2.96
CA ILE A 31 26.49 3.11 3.34
C ILE A 31 26.10 2.25 2.14
N ASN A 32 26.29 0.94 2.27
CA ASN A 32 25.75 -0.05 1.35
C ASN A 32 24.23 0.09 1.43
N LYS A 33 23.69 1.00 0.63
CA LYS A 33 22.29 0.94 0.19
C LYS A 33 22.20 -0.29 -0.70
N GLU A 34 22.08 -1.46 -0.08
CA GLU A 34 21.33 -2.54 -0.70
C GLU A 34 19.94 -1.99 -0.97
N LYS A 35 19.75 -1.47 -2.18
CA LYS A 35 18.43 -1.18 -2.71
C LYS A 35 17.72 -2.52 -2.78
N ASN A 36 16.94 -2.84 -1.75
CA ASN A 36 15.90 -3.86 -1.83
C ASN A 36 14.99 -3.50 -3.01
N LYS A 37 15.24 -4.14 -4.15
CA LYS A 37 14.50 -4.00 -5.41
C LYS A 37 13.20 -4.81 -5.37
N GLU A 38 12.40 -4.68 -4.31
CA GLU A 38 11.10 -5.37 -4.20
C GLU A 38 9.89 -4.44 -4.17
N PHE A 39 10.06 -3.14 -4.42
CA PHE A 39 8.93 -2.23 -4.63
C PHE A 39 8.73 -1.90 -6.12
N GLN A 40 8.60 -2.93 -6.95
CA GLN A 40 8.08 -2.79 -8.32
C GLN A 40 6.67 -3.37 -8.35
N ASN A 41 5.69 -2.49 -8.12
CA ASN A 41 4.29 -2.53 -8.62
C ASN A 41 3.38 -1.70 -7.70
N PHE A 42 3.65 -0.39 -7.61
CA PHE A 42 2.67 0.57 -7.09
C PHE A 42 2.31 1.50 -8.23
N LYS A 43 1.00 1.64 -8.51
CA LYS A 43 0.47 2.42 -9.63
C LYS A 43 0.84 3.89 -9.43
N HIS A 44 0.97 4.65 -10.52
CA HIS A 44 1.43 6.05 -10.56
C HIS A 44 0.76 7.04 -9.57
N GLU A 45 -0.38 6.69 -8.95
CA GLU A 45 -1.01 7.49 -7.89
C GLU A 45 -0.23 7.46 -6.56
N ASP A 46 0.64 6.46 -6.34
CA ASP A 46 1.40 6.26 -5.10
C ASP A 46 2.74 7.01 -5.04
N GLU A 47 3.18 7.69 -6.11
CA GLU A 47 4.50 8.33 -6.14
C GLU A 47 4.66 9.46 -5.11
N LYS A 48 3.60 10.24 -4.86
CA LYS A 48 3.62 11.32 -3.85
C LYS A 48 3.74 10.76 -2.43
N VAL A 49 2.97 9.70 -2.15
CA VAL A 49 3.00 9.00 -0.86
C VAL A 49 4.37 8.36 -0.66
N LYS A 50 4.90 7.70 -1.68
CA LYS A 50 6.23 7.09 -1.67
C LYS A 50 7.33 8.12 -1.44
N SER A 51 7.29 9.27 -2.11
CA SER A 51 8.25 10.35 -1.89
C SER A 51 8.17 10.89 -0.46
N PHE A 52 6.95 11.10 0.04
CA PHE A 52 6.74 11.57 1.41
C PHE A 52 7.25 10.56 2.46
N LEU A 53 6.99 9.26 2.28
CA LEU A 53 7.48 8.21 3.17
C LEU A 53 9.00 8.13 3.16
N PHE A 54 9.62 8.24 1.99
CA PHE A 54 11.07 8.26 1.85
C PHE A 54 11.71 9.48 2.53
N ASP A 55 11.08 10.65 2.44
CA ASP A 55 11.55 11.85 3.13
C ASP A 55 11.33 11.76 4.65
N SER A 56 10.26 11.11 5.09
CA SER A 56 10.00 10.85 6.51
C SER A 56 11.02 9.88 7.10
N GLU A 57 11.40 8.84 6.36
CA GLU A 57 12.47 7.91 6.72
C GLU A 57 13.81 8.64 6.91
N LYS A 58 14.21 9.49 5.96
CA LYS A 58 15.43 10.30 6.09
C LYS A 58 15.41 11.19 7.33
N LYS A 59 14.27 11.82 7.62
CA LYS A 59 14.12 12.68 8.80
C LYS A 59 14.26 11.89 10.10
N LEU A 60 13.70 10.69 10.16
CA LEU A 60 13.82 9.81 11.33
C LEU A 60 15.26 9.31 11.52
N LEU A 61 15.95 8.97 10.42
CA LEU A 61 17.36 8.60 10.45
C LEU A 61 18.22 9.76 10.97
N ALA A 62 18.02 10.97 10.44
CA ALA A 62 18.75 12.15 10.91
C ALA A 62 18.46 12.44 12.41
N LEU A 63 17.21 12.29 12.84
CA LEU A 63 16.84 12.49 14.23
C LEU A 63 17.49 11.45 15.17
N LYS A 64 17.58 10.20 14.72
CA LYS A 64 18.30 9.13 15.41
C LYS A 64 19.79 9.47 15.53
N ASP A 65 20.42 9.89 14.44
CA ASP A 65 21.83 10.24 14.42
C ASP A 65 22.14 11.43 15.35
N LEU A 66 21.27 12.44 15.37
CA LEU A 66 21.40 13.58 16.29
C LEU A 66 21.31 13.15 17.76
N HIS A 67 20.42 12.22 18.09
CA HIS A 67 20.29 11.68 19.43
C HIS A 67 21.50 10.82 19.81
N GLU A 68 21.97 9.94 18.92
CA GLU A 68 23.18 9.13 19.16
C GLU A 68 24.45 9.97 19.33
N GLN A 69 24.53 11.13 18.68
CA GLN A 69 25.61 12.11 18.86
C GLN A 69 25.46 12.95 20.14
N GLY A 70 24.37 12.78 20.90
CA GLY A 70 24.09 13.59 22.09
C GLY A 70 23.80 15.06 21.80
N LEU A 71 23.41 15.40 20.57
CA LEU A 71 23.07 16.77 20.15
C LEU A 71 21.64 17.17 20.53
N ILE A 72 20.78 16.17 20.79
CA ILE A 72 19.41 16.36 21.26
C ILE A 72 19.11 15.41 22.42
N ASP A 73 18.29 15.88 23.36
CA ASP A 73 17.85 15.09 24.49
C ASP A 73 16.78 14.06 24.10
N PHE A 74 16.66 13.01 24.91
CA PHE A 74 15.69 11.94 24.69
C PHE A 74 14.24 12.45 24.57
N ASP A 75 13.84 13.42 25.39
CA ASP A 75 12.49 14.00 25.34
C ASP A 75 12.21 14.70 24.01
N LEU A 76 13.21 15.41 23.48
CA LEU A 76 13.12 16.09 22.20
C LEU A 76 13.08 15.07 21.04
N TYR A 77 13.92 14.04 21.11
CA TYR A 77 13.92 12.92 20.17
C TYR A 77 12.54 12.24 20.12
N LEU A 78 11.97 11.90 21.27
CA LEU A 78 10.68 11.24 21.37
C LEU A 78 9.55 12.13 20.82
N ASN A 79 9.51 13.40 21.20
CA ASN A 79 8.50 14.34 20.73
C ASN A 79 8.56 14.51 19.20
N LYS A 80 9.76 14.68 18.63
CA LYS A 80 9.94 14.85 17.18
C LYS A 80 9.63 13.57 16.40
N THR A 81 9.99 12.41 16.94
CA THR A 81 9.62 11.10 16.37
C THR A 81 8.10 10.94 16.32
N ASN A 82 7.41 11.25 17.42
CA ASN A 82 5.94 11.18 17.50
C ASN A 82 5.26 12.14 16.52
N GLN A 83 5.81 13.35 16.34
CA GLN A 83 5.31 14.31 15.35
C GLN A 83 5.39 13.74 13.93
N ILE A 84 6.52 13.14 13.56
CA ILE A 84 6.69 12.52 12.23
C ILE A 84 5.73 11.35 12.07
N ALA A 85 5.63 10.47 13.07
CA ALA A 85 4.72 9.33 13.06
C ALA A 85 3.26 9.76 12.85
N ASN A 86 2.81 10.79 13.57
CA ASN A 86 1.45 11.33 13.44
C ASN A 86 1.15 11.86 12.02
N VAL A 87 2.11 12.51 11.37
CA VAL A 87 1.94 13.00 10.00
C VAL A 87 1.92 11.84 9.01
N VAL A 88 2.79 10.84 9.21
CA VAL A 88 2.81 9.62 8.38
C VAL A 88 1.48 8.88 8.47
N THR A 89 0.96 8.64 9.68
CA THR A 89 -0.33 7.98 9.90
C THR A 89 -1.45 8.72 9.19
N LYS A 90 -1.53 10.05 9.30
CA LYS A 90 -2.57 10.84 8.61
C LYS A 90 -2.53 10.70 7.07
N ILE A 91 -1.33 10.65 6.50
CA ILE A 91 -1.17 10.53 5.04
C ILE A 91 -1.49 9.12 4.56
N ILE A 92 -1.12 8.10 5.34
CA ILE A 92 -1.46 6.70 5.03
C ILE A 92 -2.96 6.47 5.18
N ASP A 93 -3.57 6.88 6.30
CA ASP A 93 -4.99 6.67 6.59
C ASP A 93 -5.91 7.32 5.55
N ASN A 94 -5.59 8.54 5.11
CA ASN A 94 -6.34 9.22 4.05
C ASN A 94 -6.28 8.45 2.72
N ASN A 95 -5.12 7.87 2.35
CA ASN A 95 -4.99 7.12 1.10
C ASN A 95 -5.62 5.71 1.17
N ILE A 96 -5.60 5.06 2.33
CA ILE A 96 -6.25 3.74 2.52
C ILE A 96 -7.77 3.85 2.39
N PHE A 97 -8.38 4.89 2.95
CA PHE A 97 -9.83 5.12 2.86
C PHE A 97 -10.28 5.39 1.42
N ASP A 98 -9.52 6.17 0.66
CA ASP A 98 -9.82 6.44 -0.76
C ASP A 98 -9.64 5.20 -1.65
N TYR A 99 -8.64 4.35 -1.36
CA TYR A 99 -8.44 3.09 -2.07
C TYR A 99 -9.61 2.10 -1.86
N GLY A 100 -10.11 1.98 -0.63
CA GLY A 100 -11.25 1.11 -0.30
C GLY A 100 -12.56 1.58 -0.94
N LYS A 101 -12.77 2.90 -0.99
CA LYS A 101 -13.99 3.49 -1.56
C LYS A 101 -14.04 3.38 -3.09
N ASN A 102 -12.96 3.70 -3.78
CA ASN A 102 -12.90 3.67 -5.25
C ASN A 102 -13.00 2.25 -5.83
N LYS A 103 -12.43 1.26 -5.13
CA LYS A 103 -12.53 -0.15 -5.53
C LYS A 103 -13.95 -0.70 -5.34
N ASN A 104 -14.64 -0.33 -4.26
CA ASN A 104 -16.02 -0.72 -4.04
C ASN A 104 -16.96 -0.09 -5.07
N GLU A 105 -16.77 1.18 -5.43
CA GLU A 105 -17.59 1.83 -6.45
C GLU A 105 -17.42 1.18 -7.83
N GLN A 106 -16.19 0.82 -8.23
CA GLN A 106 -15.94 0.08 -9.47
C GLN A 106 -16.55 -1.32 -9.46
N ILE A 107 -16.40 -2.08 -8.36
CA ILE A 107 -16.99 -3.41 -8.23
C ILE A 107 -18.53 -3.32 -8.27
N ILE A 108 -19.12 -2.34 -7.58
CA ILE A 108 -20.56 -2.12 -7.58
C ILE A 108 -21.05 -1.73 -8.98
N ASP A 109 -20.33 -0.85 -9.68
CA ASP A 109 -20.72 -0.42 -11.03
C ASP A 109 -20.55 -1.56 -12.06
N ASP A 110 -19.51 -2.39 -11.94
CA ASP A 110 -19.31 -3.57 -12.77
C ASP A 110 -20.34 -4.67 -12.48
N LEU A 111 -20.70 -4.88 -11.21
CA LEU A 111 -21.80 -5.77 -10.83
C LEU A 111 -23.14 -5.24 -11.37
N LYS A 112 -23.39 -3.94 -11.26
CA LYS A 112 -24.60 -3.29 -11.78
C LYS A 112 -24.69 -3.40 -13.30
N LYS A 113 -23.58 -3.15 -14.02
CA LYS A 113 -23.47 -3.36 -15.47
C LYS A 113 -23.66 -4.84 -15.83
N GLY A 114 -23.07 -5.74 -15.06
CA GLY A 114 -23.22 -7.20 -15.22
C GLY A 114 -24.67 -7.65 -15.08
N ILE A 115 -25.36 -7.20 -14.03
CA ILE A 115 -26.78 -7.47 -13.78
C ILE A 115 -27.66 -6.89 -14.90
N ILE A 116 -27.46 -5.61 -15.27
CA ILE A 116 -28.23 -4.97 -16.34
C ILE A 116 -28.00 -5.68 -17.69
N LYS A 117 -26.77 -6.09 -18.00
CA LYS A 117 -26.44 -6.81 -19.22
C LYS A 117 -27.07 -8.20 -19.24
N LYS A 118 -27.15 -8.87 -18.09
CA LYS A 118 -27.79 -10.19 -17.94
C LYS A 118 -29.31 -10.09 -18.07
N LEU A 119 -29.93 -9.11 -17.42
CA LEU A 119 -31.36 -8.80 -17.53
C LEU A 119 -31.77 -8.42 -18.96
N LYS A 120 -30.97 -7.58 -19.65
CA LYS A 120 -31.19 -7.26 -21.07
C LYS A 120 -31.04 -8.50 -21.96
N LYS A 121 -30.09 -9.39 -21.68
CA LYS A 121 -29.90 -10.63 -22.46
C LYS A 121 -31.07 -11.60 -22.27
N GLU A 122 -31.61 -11.68 -21.06
CA GLU A 122 -32.81 -12.48 -20.75
C GLU A 122 -34.10 -11.88 -21.36
N SER A 123 -34.23 -10.55 -21.40
CA SER A 123 -35.40 -9.90 -22.03
C SER A 123 -35.45 -10.01 -23.56
N PHE A 124 -34.33 -10.29 -24.22
CA PHE A 124 -34.27 -10.47 -25.68
C PHE A 124 -34.39 -11.93 -26.15
N THR A 125 -34.37 -12.91 -25.24
CA THR A 125 -34.32 -14.34 -25.62
C THR A 125 -35.61 -15.13 -25.38
N ASN A 126 -36.61 -14.58 -24.69
CA ASN A 126 -37.88 -15.25 -24.47
C ASN A 126 -39.08 -14.41 -24.92
N LYS A 127 -39.27 -14.33 -26.24
CA LYS A 127 -40.60 -14.21 -26.83
C LYS A 127 -40.84 -15.40 -27.77
N LYS A 128 -40.82 -16.59 -27.20
CA LYS A 128 -41.52 -17.75 -27.78
C LYS A 128 -42.59 -18.08 -26.75
N ASN A 129 -43.85 -17.88 -27.13
CA ASN A 129 -45.01 -18.29 -26.34
C ASN A 129 -44.86 -19.79 -26.04
N MET A 130 -44.30 -20.13 -24.87
CA MET A 130 -44.39 -21.48 -24.34
C MET A 130 -45.78 -21.59 -23.74
N ASP A 131 -46.61 -22.34 -24.46
CA ASP A 131 -47.94 -22.67 -24.03
C ASP A 131 -47.84 -23.48 -22.73
N ILE A 132 -48.45 -22.99 -21.65
CA ILE A 132 -48.38 -23.61 -20.31
C ILE A 132 -48.89 -25.06 -20.40
N ASP A 133 -49.83 -25.32 -21.31
CA ASP A 133 -50.37 -26.65 -21.60
C ASP A 133 -49.29 -27.63 -22.08
N SER A 134 -48.31 -27.16 -22.86
CA SER A 134 -47.19 -28.00 -23.32
C SER A 134 -46.23 -28.39 -22.18
N LEU A 135 -46.08 -27.51 -21.18
CA LEU A 135 -45.29 -27.78 -19.98
C LEU A 135 -46.00 -28.77 -19.07
N LEU A 136 -47.33 -28.64 -18.90
CA LEU A 136 -48.13 -29.59 -18.12
C LEU A 136 -48.10 -30.99 -18.75
N VAL A 137 -48.24 -31.11 -20.07
CA VAL A 137 -48.16 -32.39 -20.78
C VAL A 137 -46.78 -33.04 -20.65
N SER A 138 -45.71 -32.25 -20.68
CA SER A 138 -44.34 -32.79 -20.55
C SER A 138 -44.00 -33.19 -19.11
N ILE A 139 -44.59 -32.54 -18.11
CA ILE A 139 -44.52 -32.95 -16.70
C ILE A 139 -45.27 -34.26 -16.49
N ASP A 140 -46.51 -34.38 -16.97
CA ASP A 140 -47.32 -35.61 -16.86
C ASP A 140 -46.63 -36.81 -17.50
N LYS A 141 -46.07 -36.61 -18.70
CA LYS A 141 -45.36 -37.68 -19.42
C LYS A 141 -44.11 -38.14 -18.67
N LYS A 142 -43.44 -37.23 -17.95
CA LYS A 142 -42.26 -37.53 -17.13
C LYS A 142 -42.63 -38.27 -15.85
N ILE A 143 -43.73 -37.89 -15.19
CA ILE A 143 -44.26 -38.57 -14.01
C ILE A 143 -44.69 -40.00 -14.38
N LYS A 144 -45.41 -40.18 -15.49
CA LYS A 144 -45.86 -41.49 -15.96
C LYS A 144 -44.69 -42.43 -16.29
N ASN A 145 -43.67 -41.91 -16.98
CA ASN A 145 -42.47 -42.69 -17.32
C ASN A 145 -41.62 -43.08 -16.10
N ASN A 146 -41.68 -42.33 -14.99
CA ASN A 146 -41.02 -42.72 -13.74
C ASN A 146 -41.86 -43.77 -12.99
N SER A 147 -43.19 -43.62 -12.93
CA SER A 147 -44.07 -44.61 -12.32
C SER A 147 -43.98 -45.99 -13.00
N ASP A 148 -43.86 -46.04 -14.32
CA ASP A 148 -43.70 -47.31 -15.07
C ASP A 148 -42.32 -47.96 -14.87
N LYS A 149 -41.29 -47.17 -14.54
CA LYS A 149 -39.96 -47.70 -14.21
C LYS A 149 -39.93 -48.34 -12.83
N ASP A 150 -40.63 -47.75 -11.87
CA ASP A 150 -40.68 -48.26 -10.50
C ASP A 150 -41.46 -49.59 -10.42
N ILE A 151 -42.47 -49.80 -11.26
CA ILE A 151 -43.22 -51.07 -11.33
C ILE A 151 -42.36 -52.21 -11.92
N LYS A 152 -41.54 -51.92 -12.94
CA LYS A 152 -40.68 -52.93 -13.59
C LYS A 152 -39.51 -53.43 -12.74
N ILE A 153 -39.21 -52.78 -11.63
CA ILE A 153 -38.14 -53.19 -10.71
C ILE A 153 -38.61 -54.32 -9.77
N TYR A 154 -39.91 -54.52 -9.58
CA TYR A 154 -40.46 -55.51 -8.65
C TYR A 154 -40.93 -56.84 -9.28
N GLU A 155 -40.87 -57.00 -10.61
CA GLU A 155 -41.26 -58.24 -11.32
C GLU A 155 -40.06 -59.06 -11.86
N ARG A 156 -38.89 -59.00 -11.20
CA ARG A 156 -37.73 -59.81 -11.57
C ARG A 156 -37.32 -60.81 -10.50
#